data_AF-A0A971XU95-F1
#
_entry.id   AF-A0A971XU95-F1
#
_cell.length_a   1.000
_cell.length_b   1.000
_cell.length_c   1.000
_cell.angle_alpha   90.00
_cell.angle_beta   90.00
_cell.angle_gamma   90.00
#
_symmetry.space_group_name_H-M   'P 1'
#
loop_
_entity.id
_entity.type
_entity.pdbx_description
1 polymer ?
#
loop_
_entity_poly.entity_id
_entity_poly.type
_entity_poly.pdbx_seq_one_letter_code
_entity_poly.pdbx_strand_id
1 'polypeptide(L)' 'HIWRLLDEKIKMFEMVVGQLDTILTQLHLDKSFESHLIDIFIHSESEGELVKELDQLADGILKARKEITQSRLLDLLP' A
#
# COMPACT_ATOMS: atom_id res chain seq x y z
N HIS A 1 -31.68 9.00 1.90
CA HIS A 1 -30.48 9.23 2.74
C HIS A 1 -29.44 8.11 2.64
N ILE A 2 -29.81 6.82 2.73
CA ILE A 2 -28.87 5.69 2.63
C ILE A 2 -28.07 5.64 1.31
N TRP A 3 -28.71 5.97 0.18
CA TRP A 3 -28.02 5.98 -1.12
C TRP A 3 -26.84 6.94 -1.21
N ARG A 4 -26.92 8.12 -0.58
CA ARG A 4 -25.82 9.09 -0.54
C ARG A 4 -24.68 8.64 0.37
N LEU A 5 -25.02 8.02 1.50
CA LEU A 5 -24.04 7.45 2.43
C LEU A 5 -23.28 6.28 1.79
N LEU A 6 -23.95 5.46 0.99
CA LEU A 6 -23.31 4.35 0.29
C LEU A 6 -22.33 4.85 -0.79
N ASP A 7 -22.74 5.85 -1.57
CA ASP A 7 -21.89 6.47 -2.60
C ASP A 7 -20.66 7.18 -2.00
N GLU A 8 -20.83 7.91 -0.89
CA GLU A 8 -19.71 8.48 -0.13
C GLU A 8 -18.76 7.39 0.39
N LYS A 9 -19.31 6.30 0.94
CA LYS A 9 -18.49 5.19 1.42
C LYS A 9 -17.70 4.55 0.28
N ILE A 10 -18.31 4.31 -0.87
CA ILE A 10 -17.63 3.74 -2.05
C ILE A 10 -16.52 4.67 -2.52
N LYS A 11 -16.77 5.97 -2.67
CA LYS A 11 -15.75 6.96 -3.08
C LYS A 11 -14.59 7.07 -2.08
N MET A 12 -14.88 6.95 -0.78
CA MET A 12 -13.82 6.89 0.25
C MET A 12 -12.99 5.61 0.13
N PHE A 13 -13.61 4.46 -0.15
CA PHE A 13 -12.90 3.22 -0.44
C PHE A 13 -12.06 3.33 -1.71
N GLU A 14 -12.60 3.88 -2.81
CA GLU A 14 -11.87 4.10 -4.07
C GLU A 14 -10.68 5.05 -3.87
N MET A 15 -10.81 6.09 -3.05
CA MET A 15 -9.71 7.01 -2.74
C MET A 15 -8.59 6.32 -1.96
N VAL A 16 -8.93 5.46 -1.00
CA VAL A 16 -7.96 4.67 -0.22
C VAL A 16 -7.28 3.63 -1.10
N VAL A 17 -8.03 2.98 -1.99
CA VAL A 17 -7.50 1.98 -2.95
C VAL A 17 -6.61 2.65 -4.00
N GLY A 18 -6.99 3.80 -4.56
CA GLY A 18 -6.16 4.52 -5.54
C GLY A 18 -4.87 5.10 -4.96
N GLN A 19 -4.86 5.46 -3.66
CA GLN A 19 -3.64 5.77 -2.93
C GLN A 19 -2.73 4.55 -2.79
N LEU A 20 -3.31 3.36 -2.61
CA LEU A 20 -2.60 2.09 -2.55
C LEU A 20 -1.92 1.76 -3.88
N ASP A 21 -2.62 1.89 -5.02
CA ASP A 21 -2.02 1.69 -6.35
C ASP A 21 -0.85 2.64 -6.62
N THR A 22 -0.97 3.90 -6.18
CA THR A 22 0.11 4.89 -6.30
C THR A 22 1.34 4.47 -5.47
N ILE A 23 1.11 3.99 -4.25
CA ILE A 23 2.17 3.50 -3.36
C ILE A 23 2.85 2.26 -3.95
N LEU A 24 2.07 1.31 -4.47
CA LEU A 24 2.57 0.09 -5.11
C LEU A 24 3.40 0.40 -6.37
N THR A 25 2.99 1.41 -7.15
CA THR A 25 3.76 1.88 -8.32
C THR A 25 5.09 2.49 -7.90
N GLN A 26 5.11 3.30 -6.83
CA GLN A 26 6.33 3.94 -6.30
C GLN A 26 7.32 2.93 -5.69
N LEU A 27 6.83 1.79 -5.21
CA LEU A 27 7.65 0.71 -4.65
C LEU A 27 8.47 -0.04 -5.69
N HIS A 28 8.26 0.19 -7.00
CA HIS A 28 8.97 -0.50 -8.10
C HIS A 28 9.02 -2.02 -7.91
N LEU A 29 7.92 -2.62 -7.44
CA LEU A 29 7.87 -4.08 -7.29
C LEU A 29 7.97 -4.70 -8.69
N ASP A 30 8.99 -5.55 -8.92
CA ASP A 30 9.19 -6.28 -10.18
C ASP A 30 8.02 -7.23 -10.49
N LYS A 31 7.19 -7.53 -9.48
CA LYS A 31 5.98 -8.38 -9.55
C LYS A 31 4.82 -7.68 -8.84
N SER A 32 3.59 -8.12 -9.10
CA SER A 32 2.42 -7.59 -8.38
C SER A 32 2.55 -7.81 -6.86
N PHE A 33 1.88 -6.97 -6.07
CA PHE A 33 1.86 -7.07 -4.62
C PHE A 33 1.40 -8.46 -4.13
N GLU A 34 0.37 -9.01 -4.77
CA GLU A 34 -0.15 -10.36 -4.49
C GLU A 34 0.90 -11.44 -4.77
N SER A 35 1.64 -11.31 -5.87
CA SER A 35 2.73 -12.23 -6.18
C SER A 35 3.85 -12.17 -5.15
N HIS A 36 4.16 -10.98 -4.63
CA HIS A 36 5.15 -10.79 -3.56
C HIS A 36 4.70 -11.43 -2.25
N LEU A 37 3.42 -11.26 -1.88
CA LEU A 37 2.84 -11.92 -0.70
C LEU A 37 2.86 -13.44 -0.83
N ILE A 38 2.52 -13.97 -2.02
CA ILE A 38 2.58 -15.40 -2.30
C ILE A 38 4.02 -15.91 -2.20
N ASP A 39 4.99 -15.18 -2.76
CA ASP A 39 6.40 -15.56 -2.68
C ASP A 39 6.87 -15.61 -1.21
N ILE A 40 6.55 -14.61 -0.40
CA ILE A 40 6.86 -14.60 1.05
C ILE A 40 6.24 -15.82 1.73
N PHE A 41 4.98 -16.13 1.44
CA PHE A 41 4.27 -17.24 2.07
C PHE A 41 4.82 -18.61 1.67
N ILE A 42 5.26 -18.77 0.43
CA ILE A 42 5.83 -20.02 -0.10
C ILE A 42 7.26 -20.25 0.40
N HIS A 43 8.06 -19.20 0.53
CA HIS A 43 9.48 -19.31 0.88
C HIS A 43 9.76 -19.24 2.39
N SER A 44 8.80 -18.83 3.20
CA SER A 44 8.96 -18.79 4.65
C SER A 44 8.92 -20.20 5.24
N GLU A 45 10.00 -20.63 5.87
CA GLU A 45 10.11 -21.97 6.46
C GLU A 45 9.51 -22.03 7.88
N SER A 46 9.26 -20.86 8.49
CA SER A 46 8.67 -20.75 9.83
C SER A 46 7.76 -19.53 9.95
N GLU A 47 6.86 -19.56 10.93
CA GLU A 47 5.98 -18.43 11.27
C GLU A 47 6.80 -17.18 11.64
N GLY A 48 7.92 -17.33 12.35
CA GLY A 48 8.78 -16.21 12.71
C GLY A 48 9.45 -15.55 11.51
N GLU A 49 9.85 -16.33 10.51
CA GLU A 49 10.38 -15.82 9.25
C GLU A 49 9.29 -15.13 8.43
N LEU A 50 8.11 -15.74 8.35
CA LEU A 50 6.93 -15.16 7.69
C LEU A 50 6.59 -13.77 8.25
N VAL A 51 6.51 -13.66 9.58
CA VAL A 51 6.22 -12.37 10.25
C VAL A 51 7.30 -11.34 9.92
N LYS A 52 8.58 -11.73 9.97
CA LYS A 52 9.70 -10.83 9.71
C LYS A 52 9.72 -10.32 8.26
N GLU A 53 9.40 -11.16 7.28
CA GLU A 53 9.36 -10.76 5.87
C GLU A 53 8.13 -9.88 5.57
N LEU A 54 6.99 -10.16 6.21
CA LEU A 54 5.81 -9.30 6.12
C LEU A 54 6.04 -7.91 6.76
N ASP A 55 6.75 -7.86 7.89
CA ASP A 55 7.11 -6.59 8.53
C ASP A 55 8.03 -5.75 7.64
N GLN A 56 9.01 -6.36 6.98
CA GLN A 56 9.88 -5.68 6.02
C GLN A 56 9.09 -5.11 4.84
N LEU A 57 8.12 -5.87 4.31
CA LEU A 57 7.23 -5.40 3.25
C LEU A 57 6.38 -4.21 3.73
N ALA A 58 5.84 -4.29 4.95
CA ALA A 58 5.06 -3.20 5.55
C ALA A 58 5.89 -1.92 5.73
N ASP A 59 7.13 -2.03 6.20
CA ASP A 59 8.05 -0.91 6.34
C ASP A 59 8.34 -0.23 5.00
N GLY A 60 8.53 -1.01 3.93
CA GLY A 60 8.69 -0.51 2.57
C GLY A 60 7.49 0.33 2.10
N ILE A 61 6.27 -0.16 2.33
CA ILE A 61 5.02 0.52 2.02
C ILE A 61 4.87 1.82 2.82
N LEU A 62 5.15 1.79 4.11
CA LEU A 62 5.08 2.97 4.97
C LEU A 62 6.08 4.04 4.55
N LYS A 63 7.29 3.65 4.15
CA LYS A 63 8.32 4.55 3.64
C LYS A 63 7.90 5.19 2.31
N ALA A 64 7.44 4.40 1.34
CA ALA A 64 6.97 4.90 0.05
C ALA A 64 5.78 5.87 0.23
N ARG A 65 4.82 5.55 1.12
CA ARG A 65 3.71 6.45 1.46
C ARG A 65 4.19 7.78 2.04
N LYS A 66 5.21 7.75 2.91
CA LYS A 66 5.78 8.95 3.52
C LYS A 66 6.44 9.83 2.45
N GLU A 67 7.19 9.24 1.53
CA GLU A 67 7.83 9.95 0.41
C GLU A 67 6.79 10.61 -0.52
N ILE A 68 5.72 9.91 -0.89
CA ILE A 68 4.61 10.48 -1.69
C ILE A 68 3.94 11.64 -0.97
N THR A 69 3.68 11.49 0.34
CA THR A 69 3.05 12.54 1.15
C THR A 69 3.96 13.77 1.25
N GLN A 70 5.27 13.57 1.46
CA GLN A 70 6.24 14.66 1.51
C GLN A 70 6.40 15.37 0.17
N SER A 71 6.44 14.63 -0.94
CA SER A 71 6.48 15.21 -2.29
C SER A 71 5.25 16.08 -2.55
N ARG A 72 4.05 15.56 -2.28
CA ARG A 72 2.81 16.34 -2.41
C ARG A 72 2.78 17.60 -1.55
N LEU A 73 3.42 17.57 -0.39
CA LEU A 73 3.49 18.71 0.52
C LEU A 73 4.43 19.80 -0.02
N LEU A 74 5.52 19.40 -0.69
CA LEU A 74 6.43 20.32 -1.39
C LEU A 74 5.76 20.96 -2.61
N ASP A 75 4.93 20.22 -3.35
CA ASP A 75 4.18 20.73 -4.52
C ASP A 75 3.12 21.79 -4.16
N LEU A 76 2.78 21.91 -2.87
CA LEU A 76 1.81 22.88 -2.35
C LEU A 76 2.47 24.17 -1.79
N LEU A 77 3.80 24.28 -1.82
CA LEU A 77 4.50 25.50 -1.45
C LEU A 77 4.54 26.47 -2.65
N PRO A 78 4.14 27.74 -2.45
CA PRO A 78 4.07 28.75 -3.51
C PRO A 78 5.45 29.22 -4.00
#